data_AF-A0A914KM79-F1
#
_entry.id   AF-A0A914KM79-F1
#
_cell.length_a   1.000
_cell.length_b   1.000
_cell.length_c   1.000
_cell.angle_alpha   90.00
_cell.angle_beta   90.00
_cell.angle_gamma   90.00
#
_symmetry.space_group_name_H-M   'P 1'
#
loop_
_entity.id
_entity.type
_entity.pdbx_description
1 polymer ?
#
loop_
_entity_poly.entity_id
_entity_poly.type
_entity_poly.pdbx_seq_one_letter_code
_entity_poly.pdbx_strand_id
1 'polypeptide(L)'
;MSSSQQIIILILLFYYLINIVLAENNCDTKQSLNNYLSCLKGELDKEYSSFEEELKLHTRKAASVCFAQNIADANSQERCVLSVSDLEQKAWDRNGPLRDCSICRTFATGAIKAILSTPADEQKCIREQISKAIAVESESCLRKKVQDFGGIPEIPDLEEGGSGLREEVIDSISDYIWIHSRLAFCAERKPERAAKTRECLKSPFLGFYSKHCRVLNSCDQIGAQAAECVTPLKVTKAAVCACIDEARDDLKQRIAGIADAIKEAVDGSGSRAAPSIGSGSKVDQCVSNIKRQLITSTNDWASTIDNALNNCIKNKPNSQNLGIDSLLNVGCRKIIADTTGNAQIQIKAGFEFVNNLVDSMVERSRRFCGGTHCDSN
;
A
#
# COMPACT_ATOMS: atom_id res chain seq x y z
N MET A 1 -42.14 -53.41 6.64
CA MET A 1 -42.44 -51.96 6.61
C MET A 1 -43.46 -51.71 5.52
N SER A 2 -44.57 -51.04 5.84
CA SER A 2 -45.60 -50.71 4.84
C SER A 2 -45.08 -49.60 3.91
N SER A 3 -45.56 -49.55 2.66
CA SER A 3 -45.16 -48.51 1.69
C SER A 3 -45.36 -47.08 2.23
N SER A 4 -46.31 -46.88 3.14
CA SER A 4 -46.53 -45.61 3.84
C SER A 4 -45.36 -45.19 4.74
N GLN A 5 -44.68 -46.14 5.40
CA GLN A 5 -43.52 -45.83 6.25
C GLN A 5 -42.30 -45.41 5.42
N GLN A 6 -42.11 -45.99 4.23
CA GLN A 6 -41.02 -45.63 3.33
C GLN A 6 -41.18 -44.21 2.77
N ILE A 7 -42.41 -43.81 2.45
CA ILE A 7 -42.72 -42.45 1.95
C ILE A 7 -42.46 -41.40 3.04
N ILE A 8 -42.84 -41.66 4.29
CA ILE A 8 -42.61 -40.73 5.40
C ILE A 8 -41.11 -40.54 5.66
N ILE A 9 -40.32 -41.63 5.61
CA ILE A 9 -38.86 -41.56 5.78
C ILE A 9 -38.20 -40.75 4.65
N LEU A 10 -38.66 -40.92 3.40
CA LEU A 10 -38.15 -40.16 2.26
C LEU A 10 -38.49 -38.67 2.36
N ILE A 11 -39.71 -38.32 2.81
CA ILE A 11 -40.11 -36.92 3.01
C ILE A 11 -39.28 -36.28 4.13
N LEU A 12 -39.04 -36.98 5.24
CA LEU A 12 -38.22 -36.48 6.35
C LEU A 12 -36.75 -36.32 5.94
N LEU A 13 -36.20 -37.26 5.16
CA LEU A 13 -34.85 -37.15 4.59
C LEU A 13 -34.75 -35.98 3.61
N PHE A 14 -35.76 -35.77 2.78
CA PHE A 14 -35.81 -34.64 1.85
C PHE A 14 -35.92 -33.30 2.59
N TYR A 15 -36.72 -33.23 3.65
CA TYR A 15 -36.83 -32.04 4.51
C TYR A 15 -35.51 -31.77 5.27
N TYR A 16 -34.83 -32.81 5.73
CA TYR A 16 -33.52 -32.71 6.38
C TYR A 16 -32.44 -32.25 5.39
N LEU A 17 -32.44 -32.79 4.17
CA LEU A 17 -31.54 -32.38 3.09
C LEU A 17 -31.82 -30.94 2.62
N ILE A 18 -33.09 -30.54 2.53
CA ILE A 18 -33.46 -29.15 2.24
C ILE A 18 -33.00 -28.22 3.36
N ASN A 19 -33.13 -28.59 4.64
CA ASN A 19 -32.62 -27.77 5.75
C ASN A 19 -31.08 -27.70 5.80
N ILE A 20 -30.37 -28.72 5.28
CA ILE A 20 -28.91 -28.66 5.11
C ILE A 20 -28.52 -27.76 3.94
N VAL A 21 -29.28 -27.76 2.84
CA VAL A 21 -29.05 -26.91 1.67
C VAL A 21 -29.54 -25.46 1.89
N LEU A 22 -30.53 -25.26 2.76
CA LEU A 22 -31.04 -23.97 3.23
C LEU A 22 -30.46 -23.56 4.59
N ALA A 23 -29.38 -24.18 5.05
CA ALA A 23 -28.49 -23.50 5.97
C ALA A 23 -27.89 -22.33 5.20
N GLU A 24 -28.64 -21.23 5.10
CA GLU A 24 -28.10 -19.91 4.79
C GLU A 24 -26.83 -19.79 5.62
N ASN A 25 -25.72 -19.42 4.96
CA ASN A 25 -24.48 -19.08 5.64
C ASN A 25 -24.79 -17.91 6.59
N ASN A 26 -25.23 -18.20 7.80
CA ASN A 26 -25.66 -17.23 8.80
C ASN A 26 -24.44 -16.56 9.46
N CYS A 27 -23.32 -16.52 8.74
CA CYS A 27 -22.10 -15.90 9.17
C CYS A 27 -22.22 -14.39 8.94
N ASP A 28 -22.25 -13.62 10.03
CA ASP A 28 -22.05 -12.17 9.94
C ASP A 28 -20.57 -11.89 9.64
N THR A 29 -20.22 -11.88 8.35
CA THR A 29 -18.84 -11.68 7.89
C THR A 29 -18.27 -10.33 8.32
N LYS A 30 -19.13 -9.31 8.52
CA LYS A 30 -18.69 -8.00 9.01
C LYS A 30 -18.25 -8.10 10.46
N GLN A 31 -19.06 -8.74 11.30
CA GLN A 31 -18.71 -8.97 12.70
C GLN A 31 -17.50 -9.88 12.83
N SER A 32 -17.41 -10.98 12.06
CA SER A 32 -16.25 -11.86 12.07
C SER A 32 -14.96 -11.14 11.66
N LEU A 33 -15.02 -10.30 10.63
CA LEU A 33 -13.89 -9.47 10.21
C LEU A 33 -13.52 -8.42 11.28
N ASN A 34 -14.50 -7.82 11.95
CA ASN A 34 -14.26 -6.91 13.06
C ASN A 34 -13.55 -7.60 14.23
N ASN A 35 -14.01 -8.79 14.61
CA ASN A 35 -13.40 -9.60 15.66
C ASN A 35 -11.96 -9.99 15.31
N TYR A 36 -11.72 -10.37 14.05
CA TYR A 36 -10.40 -10.65 13.52
C TYR A 36 -9.46 -9.45 13.65
N LEU A 37 -9.88 -8.28 13.17
CA LEU A 37 -9.09 -7.04 13.23
C LEU A 37 -8.83 -6.60 14.68
N SER A 38 -9.81 -6.79 15.56
CA SER A 38 -9.67 -6.48 17.00
C SER A 38 -8.67 -7.41 17.69
N CYS A 39 -8.72 -8.72 17.39
CA CYS A 39 -7.72 -9.69 17.84
C CYS A 39 -6.33 -9.28 17.37
N LEU A 40 -6.18 -8.98 16.08
CA LEU A 40 -4.89 -8.64 15.49
C LEU A 40 -4.31 -7.37 16.12
N LYS A 41 -5.12 -6.32 16.28
CA LYS A 41 -4.71 -5.11 17.00
C LYS A 41 -4.20 -5.45 18.40
N GLY A 42 -4.97 -6.24 19.15
CA GLY A 42 -4.60 -6.63 20.50
C GLY A 42 -3.27 -7.39 20.59
N GLU A 43 -2.97 -8.25 19.62
CA GLU A 43 -1.70 -8.98 19.56
C GLU A 43 -0.54 -8.08 19.09
N LEU A 44 -0.76 -7.24 18.07
CA LEU A 44 0.25 -6.29 17.60
C LEU A 44 0.65 -5.28 18.67
N ASP A 45 -0.33 -4.71 19.40
CA ASP A 45 -0.05 -3.69 20.42
C ASP A 45 0.73 -4.27 21.61
N LYS A 46 0.54 -5.55 21.95
CA LYS A 46 1.28 -6.22 23.05
C LYS A 46 2.76 -6.40 22.75
N GLU A 47 3.09 -6.79 21.52
CA GLU A 47 4.46 -7.19 21.14
C GLU A 47 4.98 -6.41 19.91
N TYR A 48 4.57 -5.15 19.75
CA TYR A 48 4.85 -4.37 18.54
C TYR A 48 6.34 -4.36 18.17
N SER A 49 7.22 -4.19 19.17
CA SER A 49 8.67 -4.22 18.99
C SER A 49 9.16 -5.53 18.35
N SER A 50 8.63 -6.67 18.80
CA SER A 50 8.98 -8.00 18.28
C SER A 50 8.53 -8.20 16.83
N PHE A 51 7.37 -7.64 16.46
CA PHE A 51 6.88 -7.65 15.08
C PHE A 51 7.69 -6.71 14.18
N GLU A 52 8.04 -5.52 14.67
CA GLU A 52 8.87 -4.57 13.92
C GLU A 52 10.30 -5.11 13.71
N GLU A 53 10.85 -5.79 14.71
CA GLU A 53 12.14 -6.48 14.60
C GLU A 53 12.08 -7.61 13.57
N GLU A 54 11.04 -8.47 13.61
CA GLU A 54 10.85 -9.51 12.58
C GLU A 54 10.75 -8.87 11.19
N LEU A 55 9.96 -7.79 11.06
CA LEU A 55 9.78 -7.07 9.81
C LEU A 55 11.14 -6.61 9.25
N LYS A 56 11.95 -5.93 10.06
CA LYS A 56 13.27 -5.42 9.67
C LYS A 56 14.24 -6.54 9.30
N LEU A 57 14.41 -7.53 10.18
CA LEU A 57 15.36 -8.62 9.97
C LEU A 57 15.01 -9.46 8.74
N HIS A 58 13.74 -9.81 8.57
CA HIS A 58 13.30 -10.60 7.45
C HIS A 58 13.34 -9.82 6.13
N THR A 59 13.04 -8.52 6.13
CA THR A 59 13.15 -7.67 4.94
C THR A 59 14.61 -7.59 4.46
N ARG A 60 15.56 -7.38 5.38
CA ARG A 60 17.00 -7.35 5.02
C ARG A 60 17.51 -8.71 4.54
N LYS A 61 17.05 -9.80 5.15
CA LYS A 61 17.35 -11.16 4.68
C LYS A 61 16.71 -11.44 3.32
N ALA A 62 15.50 -10.97 3.07
CA ALA A 62 14.87 -11.08 1.76
C ALA A 62 15.68 -10.31 0.70
N ALA A 63 16.19 -9.12 1.04
CA ALA A 63 17.09 -8.38 0.16
C ALA A 63 18.38 -9.17 -0.14
N SER A 64 19.01 -9.79 0.86
CA SER A 64 20.24 -10.57 0.66
C SER A 64 20.04 -11.84 -0.17
N VAL A 65 18.86 -12.47 -0.08
CA VAL A 65 18.51 -13.70 -0.82
C VAL A 65 18.02 -13.41 -2.23
N CYS A 66 17.17 -12.40 -2.39
CA CYS A 66 16.48 -12.14 -3.65
C CYS A 66 17.20 -11.17 -4.59
N PHE A 67 18.08 -10.32 -4.07
CA PHE A 67 18.89 -9.42 -4.88
C PHE A 67 20.34 -9.90 -4.98
N ALA A 68 20.92 -9.64 -6.14
CA ALA A 68 22.35 -9.76 -6.33
C ALA A 68 23.07 -8.60 -5.62
N GLN A 69 24.19 -8.89 -4.97
CA GLN A 69 24.94 -7.89 -4.21
C GLN A 69 25.75 -6.94 -5.10
N ASN A 70 26.02 -7.33 -6.35
CA ASN A 70 26.74 -6.53 -7.34
C ASN A 70 26.32 -6.88 -8.79
N ILE A 71 26.86 -6.16 -9.77
CA ILE A 71 26.53 -6.33 -11.19
C ILE A 71 26.94 -7.71 -11.73
N ALA A 72 28.07 -8.26 -11.26
CA ALA A 72 28.56 -9.56 -11.73
C ALA A 72 27.60 -10.67 -11.30
N ASP A 73 27.20 -10.67 -10.03
CA ASP A 73 26.20 -11.60 -9.48
C ASP A 73 24.84 -11.43 -10.15
N ALA A 74 24.45 -10.19 -10.47
CA ALA A 74 23.18 -9.92 -11.15
C ALA A 74 23.12 -10.53 -12.55
N ASN A 75 24.27 -10.64 -13.21
CA ASN A 75 24.36 -11.26 -14.54
C ASN A 75 24.32 -12.78 -14.47
N SER A 76 24.87 -13.40 -13.42
CA SER A 76 24.85 -14.86 -13.27
C SER A 76 23.54 -15.38 -12.68
N GLN A 77 22.94 -14.66 -11.71
CA GLN A 77 21.73 -15.08 -11.00
C GLN A 77 20.44 -14.55 -11.63
N GLU A 78 20.55 -13.64 -12.60
CA GLU A 78 19.43 -12.94 -13.22
C GLU A 78 18.52 -12.25 -12.19
N ARG A 79 19.12 -11.63 -11.17
CA ARG A 79 18.48 -10.83 -10.12
C ARG A 79 18.85 -9.36 -10.20
N CYS A 80 17.98 -8.48 -9.73
CA CYS A 80 18.29 -7.05 -9.63
C CYS A 80 19.39 -6.80 -8.58
N VAL A 81 20.09 -5.67 -8.70
CA VAL A 81 21.18 -5.31 -7.79
C VAL A 81 20.65 -4.51 -6.60
N LEU A 82 20.96 -4.98 -5.38
CA LEU A 82 20.83 -4.25 -4.12
C LEU A 82 21.81 -4.87 -3.12
N SER A 83 22.76 -4.08 -2.64
CA SER A 83 23.65 -4.49 -1.56
C SER A 83 22.94 -4.35 -0.23
N VAL A 84 23.13 -5.29 0.70
CA VAL A 84 22.62 -5.15 2.08
C VAL A 84 23.19 -3.91 2.77
N SER A 85 24.42 -3.51 2.43
CA SER A 85 25.03 -2.28 2.96
C SER A 85 24.29 -1.00 2.56
N ASP A 86 23.54 -1.00 1.45
CA ASP A 86 22.73 0.16 1.06
C ASP A 86 21.63 0.42 2.10
N LEU A 87 21.14 -0.63 2.78
CA LEU A 87 20.09 -0.58 3.79
C LEU A 87 20.57 -0.05 5.15
N GLU A 88 21.88 0.21 5.32
CA GLU A 88 22.41 0.86 6.53
C GLU A 88 22.16 2.37 6.54
N GLN A 89 21.81 2.95 5.38
CA GLN A 89 21.51 4.37 5.23
C GLN A 89 20.02 4.56 4.90
N LYS A 90 19.46 5.70 5.29
CA LYS A 90 18.05 5.98 4.96
C LYS A 90 17.91 6.19 3.45
N ALA A 91 16.81 5.74 2.86
CA ALA A 91 16.57 5.86 1.41
C ALA A 91 16.57 7.32 0.90
N TRP A 92 16.29 8.29 1.77
CA TRP A 92 16.33 9.71 1.42
C TRP A 92 17.65 10.40 1.78
N ASP A 93 18.65 9.66 2.27
CA ASP A 93 19.99 10.21 2.55
C ASP A 93 20.74 10.54 1.25
N ARG A 94 21.87 11.23 1.39
CA ARG A 94 22.66 11.74 0.25
C ARG A 94 23.11 10.66 -0.73
N ASN A 95 23.30 9.43 -0.27
CA ASN A 95 23.69 8.29 -1.10
C ASN A 95 22.51 7.37 -1.49
N GLY A 96 21.29 7.76 -1.13
CA GLY A 96 20.05 7.03 -1.40
C GLY A 96 19.73 6.87 -2.90
N PRO A 97 18.59 6.23 -3.26
CA PRO A 97 18.11 6.16 -4.65
C PRO A 97 17.95 7.54 -5.30
N LEU A 98 17.79 8.59 -4.50
CA LEU A 98 17.60 9.97 -4.95
C LEU A 98 18.90 10.81 -5.02
N ARG A 99 20.08 10.20 -4.84
CA ARG A 99 21.37 10.91 -4.75
C ARG A 99 21.66 11.85 -5.92
N ASP A 100 21.25 11.46 -7.13
CA ASP A 100 21.49 12.19 -8.38
C ASP A 100 20.34 13.17 -8.71
N CYS A 101 19.39 13.36 -7.79
CA CYS A 101 18.20 14.16 -7.99
C CYS A 101 17.95 15.14 -6.84
N SER A 102 18.48 16.36 -6.98
CA SER A 102 18.33 17.41 -5.95
C SER A 102 16.87 17.78 -5.69
N ILE A 103 16.05 17.84 -6.74
CA ILE A 103 14.60 18.09 -6.66
C ILE A 103 13.90 16.99 -5.87
N CYS A 104 14.18 15.72 -6.19
CA CYS A 104 13.61 14.56 -5.49
C CYS A 104 13.96 14.57 -4.01
N ARG A 105 15.19 14.92 -3.63
CA ARG A 105 15.57 14.99 -2.22
C ARG A 105 14.77 16.03 -1.46
N THR A 106 14.48 17.19 -2.07
CA THR A 106 13.60 18.20 -1.47
C THR A 106 12.18 17.65 -1.27
N PHE A 107 11.62 16.97 -2.28
CA PHE A 107 10.31 16.31 -2.17
C PHE A 107 10.30 15.26 -1.06
N ALA A 108 11.29 14.38 -1.05
CA ALA A 108 11.45 13.32 -0.05
C ALA A 108 11.56 13.89 1.36
N THR A 109 12.41 14.90 1.59
CA THR A 109 12.53 15.55 2.90
C THR A 109 11.21 16.17 3.36
N GLY A 110 10.46 16.80 2.44
CA GLY A 110 9.13 17.36 2.75
C GLY A 110 8.14 16.29 3.18
N ALA A 111 8.02 15.22 2.39
CA ALA A 111 7.09 14.11 2.67
C ALA A 111 7.46 13.36 3.95
N ILE A 112 8.74 13.04 4.16
CA ILE A 112 9.24 12.40 5.37
C ILE A 112 8.95 13.26 6.60
N LYS A 113 9.17 14.58 6.51
CA LYS A 113 8.88 15.47 7.63
C LYS A 113 7.38 15.52 7.94
N ALA A 114 6.52 15.55 6.92
CA ALA A 114 5.07 15.58 7.08
C ALA A 114 4.50 14.30 7.70
N ILE A 115 5.05 13.14 7.32
CA ILE A 115 4.45 11.83 7.61
C ILE A 115 5.14 11.17 8.82
N LEU A 116 6.47 11.21 8.87
CA LEU A 116 7.26 10.49 9.87
C LEU A 116 7.77 11.40 10.99
N SER A 117 7.87 12.71 10.75
CA SER A 117 8.42 13.63 11.76
C SER A 117 7.39 14.32 12.66
N THR A 118 6.13 14.24 12.29
CA THR A 118 4.96 14.78 13.00
C THR A 118 4.73 14.07 14.36
N PRO A 119 4.15 14.73 15.39
CA PRO A 119 3.81 14.11 16.68
C PRO A 119 2.90 12.88 16.55
N ALA A 120 2.95 11.98 17.55
CA ALA A 120 2.25 10.69 17.49
C ALA A 120 0.72 10.80 17.40
N ASP A 121 0.09 11.78 18.08
CA ASP A 121 -1.35 12.01 18.02
C ASP A 121 -1.81 12.51 16.64
N GLU A 122 -1.00 13.39 16.05
CA GLU A 122 -1.24 13.90 14.70
C GLU A 122 -1.00 12.80 13.64
N GLN A 123 0.03 11.97 13.80
CA GLN A 123 0.25 10.80 12.93
C GLN A 123 -0.90 9.79 13.01
N LYS A 124 -1.42 9.51 14.21
CA LYS A 124 -2.60 8.67 14.41
C LYS A 124 -3.80 9.22 13.64
N CYS A 125 -4.08 10.52 13.79
CA CYS A 125 -5.15 11.19 13.03
C CYS A 125 -4.94 11.02 11.51
N ILE A 126 -3.72 11.23 10.99
CA ILE A 126 -3.43 11.05 9.56
C ILE A 126 -3.71 9.62 9.12
N ARG A 127 -3.23 8.62 9.88
CA ARG A 127 -3.48 7.19 9.59
C ARG A 127 -4.96 6.87 9.59
N GLU A 128 -5.74 7.37 10.56
CA GLU A 128 -7.19 7.16 10.61
C GLU A 128 -7.91 7.73 9.39
N GLN A 129 -7.55 8.93 8.93
CA GLN A 129 -8.15 9.53 7.73
C GLN A 129 -7.80 8.71 6.47
N ILE A 130 -6.56 8.25 6.34
CA ILE A 130 -6.12 7.43 5.21
C ILE A 130 -6.81 6.06 5.23
N SER A 131 -6.86 5.39 6.38
CA SER A 131 -7.54 4.09 6.55
C SER A 131 -9.02 4.16 6.17
N LYS A 132 -9.71 5.26 6.52
CA LYS A 132 -11.10 5.49 6.10
C LYS A 132 -11.24 5.59 4.59
N ALA A 133 -10.35 6.32 3.91
CA ALA A 133 -10.37 6.41 2.46
C ALA A 133 -10.09 5.06 1.78
N ILE A 134 -9.14 4.28 2.31
CA ILE A 134 -8.83 2.91 1.83
C ILE A 134 -10.04 1.99 2.02
N ALA A 135 -10.75 2.07 3.14
CA ALA A 135 -11.96 1.30 3.37
C ALA A 135 -13.04 1.60 2.32
N VAL A 136 -13.22 2.88 1.96
CA VAL A 136 -14.19 3.27 0.91
C VAL A 136 -13.80 2.71 -0.46
N GLU A 137 -12.52 2.76 -0.86
CA GLU A 137 -12.06 2.10 -2.09
C GLU A 137 -12.32 0.59 -2.07
N SER A 138 -11.93 -0.04 -0.96
CA SER A 138 -12.02 -1.48 -0.79
C SER A 138 -13.47 -1.95 -0.84
N GLU A 139 -14.41 -1.19 -0.26
CA GLU A 139 -15.84 -1.54 -0.26
C GLU A 139 -16.42 -1.55 -1.68
N SER A 140 -16.07 -0.56 -2.51
CA SER A 140 -16.52 -0.48 -3.91
C SER A 140 -16.04 -1.67 -4.73
N CYS A 141 -14.81 -2.13 -4.50
CA CYS A 141 -14.27 -3.32 -5.10
C CYS A 141 -14.94 -4.60 -4.57
N LEU A 142 -15.11 -4.71 -3.25
CA LEU A 142 -15.64 -5.90 -2.58
C LEU A 142 -17.09 -6.22 -2.96
N ARG A 143 -17.94 -5.20 -3.10
CA ARG A 143 -19.34 -5.37 -3.54
C ARG A 143 -19.47 -6.09 -4.89
N LYS A 144 -18.40 -6.10 -5.70
CA LYS A 144 -18.35 -6.80 -7.00
C LYS A 144 -17.82 -8.25 -6.88
N LYS A 145 -17.12 -8.59 -5.80
CA LYS A 145 -16.38 -9.86 -5.64
C LYS A 145 -16.98 -10.80 -4.60
N VAL A 146 -17.61 -10.27 -3.57
CA VAL A 146 -18.18 -11.06 -2.47
C VAL A 146 -19.70 -10.86 -2.49
N GLN A 147 -20.41 -11.94 -2.80
CA GLN A 147 -21.87 -11.96 -2.71
C GLN A 147 -22.30 -11.77 -1.25
N ASP A 148 -23.35 -10.99 -1.03
CA ASP A 148 -23.90 -10.69 0.30
C ASP A 148 -22.89 -10.06 1.27
N PHE A 149 -21.92 -9.30 0.75
CA PHE A 149 -20.92 -8.60 1.56
C PHE A 149 -21.56 -7.62 2.55
N GLY A 150 -21.45 -7.93 3.85
CA GLY A 150 -22.04 -7.14 4.94
C GLY A 150 -21.39 -5.76 5.19
N GLY A 151 -20.33 -5.40 4.46
CA GLY A 151 -19.61 -4.13 4.59
C GLY A 151 -18.26 -4.27 5.31
N ILE A 152 -17.39 -3.26 5.15
CA ILE A 152 -16.10 -3.20 5.83
C ILE A 152 -16.31 -2.62 7.24
N PRO A 153 -15.88 -3.30 8.32
CA PRO A 153 -15.85 -2.70 9.65
C PRO A 153 -14.80 -1.59 9.73
N GLU A 154 -14.87 -0.73 10.74
CA GLU A 154 -13.83 0.28 10.94
C GLU A 154 -12.46 -0.40 11.09
N ILE A 155 -11.49 0.01 10.27
CA ILE A 155 -10.13 -0.55 10.32
C ILE A 155 -9.41 0.08 11.51
N PRO A 156 -9.02 -0.70 12.53
CA PRO A 156 -8.26 -0.17 13.65
C PRO A 156 -6.90 0.39 13.22
N ASP A 157 -6.36 1.33 14.00
CA ASP A 157 -4.96 1.73 13.86
C ASP A 157 -4.04 0.58 14.34
N LEU A 158 -3.54 -0.20 13.38
CA LEU A 158 -2.62 -1.32 13.61
C LEU A 158 -1.19 -0.86 13.91
N GLU A 159 -0.91 0.45 13.85
CA GLU A 159 0.40 1.05 14.04
C GLU A 159 0.50 1.85 15.35
N GLU A 160 -0.54 1.82 16.18
CA GLU A 160 -0.61 2.57 17.44
C GLU A 160 0.48 2.17 18.44
N GLY A 161 0.75 0.85 18.57
CA GLY A 161 1.86 0.32 19.36
C GLY A 161 3.25 0.78 18.91
N GLY A 162 3.38 1.32 17.69
CA GLY A 162 4.64 1.84 17.15
C GLY A 162 5.02 3.24 17.60
N SER A 163 4.16 3.94 18.35
CA SER A 163 4.39 5.34 18.77
C SER A 163 5.68 5.55 19.58
N GLY A 164 6.13 4.53 20.33
CA GLY A 164 7.39 4.51 21.07
C GLY A 164 8.61 3.99 20.30
N LEU A 165 8.42 3.48 19.07
CA LEU A 165 9.43 2.78 18.25
C LEU A 165 9.66 3.50 16.92
N ARG A 166 9.62 4.82 16.96
CA ARG A 166 9.58 5.66 15.77
C ARG A 166 10.79 5.44 14.87
N GLU A 167 12.00 5.30 15.43
CA GLU A 167 13.20 5.11 14.61
C GLU A 167 13.21 3.75 13.89
N GLU A 168 12.75 2.70 14.57
CA GLU A 168 12.61 1.35 14.02
C GLU A 168 11.57 1.33 12.87
N VAL A 169 10.44 2.00 13.06
CA VAL A 169 9.42 2.17 12.02
C VAL A 169 10.00 2.92 10.81
N ILE A 170 10.76 4.00 11.04
CA ILE A 170 11.42 4.77 9.98
C ILE A 170 12.46 3.91 9.24
N ASP A 171 13.22 3.08 9.95
CA ASP A 171 14.17 2.13 9.35
C ASP A 171 13.46 1.15 8.41
N SER A 172 12.38 0.50 8.87
CA SER A 172 11.64 -0.46 8.05
C SER A 172 11.01 0.19 6.82
N ILE A 173 10.47 1.41 6.95
CA ILE A 173 9.96 2.20 5.82
C ILE A 173 11.09 2.52 4.83
N SER A 174 12.27 2.88 5.33
CA SER A 174 13.44 3.14 4.49
C SER A 174 13.88 1.90 3.71
N ASP A 175 13.99 0.75 4.39
CA ASP A 175 14.37 -0.53 3.77
C ASP A 175 13.39 -0.91 2.64
N TYR A 176 12.09 -0.69 2.88
CA TYR A 176 11.05 -0.88 1.88
C TYR A 176 11.26 0.01 0.65
N ILE A 177 11.46 1.32 0.86
CA ILE A 177 11.67 2.27 -0.24
C ILE A 177 12.91 1.90 -1.05
N TRP A 178 14.00 1.46 -0.41
CA TRP A 178 15.20 0.99 -1.10
C TRP A 178 14.90 -0.18 -2.05
N ILE A 179 14.28 -1.24 -1.52
CA ILE A 179 13.93 -2.45 -2.27
C ILE A 179 13.07 -2.10 -3.49
N HIS A 180 12.01 -1.33 -3.29
CA HIS A 180 11.06 -0.99 -4.34
C HIS A 180 11.64 -0.01 -5.36
N SER A 181 12.48 0.94 -4.93
CA SER A 181 13.18 1.84 -5.86
C SER A 181 14.18 1.09 -6.75
N ARG A 182 14.93 0.11 -6.19
CA ARG A 182 15.84 -0.72 -6.98
C ARG A 182 15.09 -1.62 -7.97
N LEU A 183 13.95 -2.17 -7.57
CA LEU A 183 13.08 -2.95 -8.47
C LEU A 183 12.56 -2.11 -9.62
N ALA A 184 12.06 -0.90 -9.35
CA ALA A 184 11.57 0.00 -10.38
C ALA A 184 12.67 0.35 -11.39
N PHE A 185 13.82 0.80 -10.88
CA PHE A 185 15.00 1.12 -11.72
C PHE A 185 15.47 -0.07 -12.57
N CYS A 186 15.45 -1.27 -12.00
CA CYS A 186 15.80 -2.51 -12.67
C CYS A 186 14.78 -2.87 -13.76
N ALA A 187 13.49 -2.70 -13.48
CA ALA A 187 12.41 -3.05 -14.40
C ALA A 187 12.44 -2.26 -15.71
N GLU A 188 12.83 -0.98 -15.66
CA GLU A 188 12.98 -0.13 -16.85
C GLU A 188 14.03 -0.66 -17.84
N ARG A 189 15.06 -1.36 -17.34
CA ARG A 189 16.24 -1.76 -18.13
C ARG A 189 16.28 -3.27 -18.40
N LYS A 190 15.80 -4.07 -17.46
CA LYS A 190 15.85 -5.54 -17.43
C LYS A 190 14.54 -6.07 -16.81
N PRO A 191 13.41 -5.99 -17.53
CA PRO A 191 12.08 -6.31 -17.00
C PRO A 191 11.97 -7.77 -16.50
N GLU A 192 12.59 -8.73 -17.20
CA GLU A 192 12.60 -10.14 -16.80
C GLU A 192 13.35 -10.36 -15.48
N ARG A 193 14.50 -9.70 -15.30
CA ARG A 193 15.29 -9.72 -14.06
C ARG A 193 14.49 -9.15 -12.88
N ALA A 194 13.78 -8.05 -13.12
CA ALA A 194 12.87 -7.48 -12.13
C ALA A 194 11.71 -8.41 -11.80
N ALA A 195 11.10 -9.06 -12.80
CA ALA A 195 10.03 -10.04 -12.59
C ALA A 195 10.51 -11.22 -11.74
N LYS A 196 11.68 -11.81 -12.05
CA LYS A 196 12.28 -12.86 -11.22
C LYS A 196 12.48 -12.39 -9.79
N THR A 197 13.12 -11.23 -9.60
CA THR A 197 13.38 -10.66 -8.27
C THR A 197 12.09 -10.46 -7.47
N ARG A 198 11.04 -9.90 -8.07
CA ARG A 198 9.71 -9.77 -7.44
C ARG A 198 9.13 -11.12 -7.04
N GLU A 199 9.27 -12.14 -7.88
CA GLU A 199 8.77 -13.49 -7.55
C GLU A 199 9.46 -14.06 -6.32
N CYS A 200 10.78 -13.89 -6.19
CA CYS A 200 11.51 -14.31 -4.99
C CYS A 200 11.03 -13.60 -3.72
N LEU A 201 10.78 -12.28 -3.80
CA LEU A 201 10.37 -11.49 -2.63
C LEU A 201 9.01 -11.89 -2.05
N LYS A 202 8.17 -12.62 -2.79
CA LYS A 202 6.88 -13.13 -2.28
C LYS A 202 7.03 -14.17 -1.17
N SER A 203 8.04 -15.03 -1.30
CA SER A 203 8.38 -16.08 -0.31
C SER A 203 9.88 -16.39 -0.38
N PRO A 204 10.73 -15.51 0.19
CA PRO A 204 12.16 -15.51 -0.05
C PRO A 204 12.89 -16.66 0.67
N PHE A 205 12.36 -17.14 1.79
CA PHE A 205 12.94 -18.23 2.58
C PHE A 205 11.90 -18.86 3.51
N LEU A 206 12.19 -20.07 4.00
CA LEU A 206 11.32 -20.78 4.95
C LEU A 206 11.21 -20.01 6.28
N GLY A 207 9.98 -19.84 6.77
CA GLY A 207 9.71 -19.10 8.01
C GLY A 207 9.66 -17.58 7.83
N PHE A 208 9.56 -17.09 6.59
CA PHE A 208 9.34 -15.67 6.31
C PHE A 208 8.06 -15.19 7.02
N TYR A 209 8.23 -14.17 7.88
CA TYR A 209 7.22 -13.61 8.78
C TYR A 209 6.44 -14.62 9.63
N SER A 210 7.13 -15.67 10.11
CA SER A 210 6.53 -16.73 10.93
C SER A 210 5.74 -16.24 12.16
N LYS A 211 6.18 -15.17 12.84
CA LYS A 211 5.45 -14.61 13.99
C LYS A 211 4.15 -13.95 13.54
N HIS A 212 4.20 -13.10 12.51
CA HIS A 212 3.00 -12.51 11.93
C HIS A 212 2.01 -13.60 11.47
N CYS A 213 2.47 -14.60 10.71
CA CYS A 213 1.60 -15.67 10.23
C CYS A 213 0.93 -16.46 11.37
N ARG A 214 1.64 -16.70 12.49
CA ARG A 214 1.05 -17.35 13.67
C ARG A 214 -0.09 -16.53 14.26
N VAL A 215 0.09 -15.22 14.40
CA VAL A 215 -0.96 -14.33 14.92
C VAL A 215 -2.14 -14.27 13.97
N LEU A 216 -1.90 -14.14 12.66
CA LEU A 216 -2.97 -14.11 11.66
C LEU A 216 -3.81 -15.40 11.73
N ASN A 217 -3.16 -16.57 11.80
CA ASN A 217 -3.84 -17.85 11.91
C ASN A 217 -4.60 -18.00 13.25
N SER A 218 -4.06 -17.49 14.36
CA SER A 218 -4.75 -17.47 15.65
C SER A 218 -5.98 -16.56 15.62
N CYS A 219 -5.84 -15.36 15.04
CA CYS A 219 -6.93 -14.41 14.92
C CYS A 219 -8.00 -14.86 13.91
N ASP A 220 -7.66 -15.64 12.89
CA ASP A 220 -8.66 -16.27 12.01
C ASP A 220 -9.61 -17.18 12.79
N GLN A 221 -9.09 -17.95 13.76
CA GLN A 221 -9.90 -18.81 14.62
C GLN A 221 -10.79 -17.99 15.56
N ILE A 222 -10.24 -16.94 16.18
CA ILE A 222 -10.98 -16.05 17.09
C ILE A 222 -12.05 -15.26 16.32
N GLY A 223 -11.70 -14.74 15.15
CA GLY A 223 -12.55 -13.93 14.30
C GLY A 223 -13.76 -14.69 13.79
N ALA A 224 -13.58 -15.95 13.40
CA ALA A 224 -14.66 -16.79 12.92
C ALA A 224 -15.75 -16.98 13.99
N GLN A 225 -15.38 -17.11 15.28
CA GLN A 225 -16.25 -17.42 16.44
C GLN A 225 -17.01 -18.76 16.37
N ALA A 226 -17.45 -19.17 15.18
CA ALA A 226 -18.15 -20.41 14.87
C ALA A 226 -17.52 -21.08 13.63
N ALA A 227 -17.68 -22.40 13.52
CA ALA A 227 -17.01 -23.20 12.48
C ALA A 227 -17.48 -22.84 11.06
N GLU A 228 -18.75 -22.53 10.91
CA GLU A 228 -19.40 -22.09 9.67
C GLU A 228 -18.86 -20.76 9.14
N CYS A 229 -18.26 -19.93 10.00
CA CYS A 229 -17.69 -18.63 9.64
C CYS A 229 -16.23 -18.70 9.17
N VAL A 230 -15.54 -19.83 9.36
CA VAL A 230 -14.11 -19.94 9.02
C VAL A 230 -13.86 -19.70 7.53
N THR A 231 -14.63 -20.37 6.66
CA THR A 231 -14.47 -20.22 5.20
C THR A 231 -14.95 -18.85 4.72
N PRO A 232 -16.16 -18.36 5.07
CA PRO A 232 -16.60 -17.01 4.71
C PRO A 232 -15.65 -15.91 5.15
N LEU A 233 -15.09 -16.00 6.36
CA LEU A 233 -14.10 -15.03 6.86
C LEU A 233 -12.83 -15.06 6.02
N LYS A 234 -12.28 -16.23 5.72
CA LYS A 234 -11.07 -16.37 4.88
C LYS A 234 -11.29 -15.80 3.48
N VAL A 235 -12.42 -16.11 2.84
CA VAL A 235 -12.79 -15.58 1.53
C VAL A 235 -12.94 -14.06 1.58
N THR A 236 -13.65 -13.54 2.58
CA THR A 236 -13.84 -12.10 2.77
C THR A 236 -12.50 -11.38 2.98
N LYS A 237 -11.63 -11.93 3.85
CA LYS A 237 -10.29 -11.39 4.10
C LYS A 237 -9.47 -11.36 2.82
N ALA A 238 -9.38 -12.48 2.10
CA ALA A 238 -8.63 -12.56 0.85
C ALA A 238 -9.15 -11.55 -0.20
N ALA A 239 -10.47 -11.38 -0.29
CA ALA A 239 -11.07 -10.40 -1.19
C ALA A 239 -10.75 -8.96 -0.77
N VAL A 240 -10.77 -8.62 0.54
CA VAL A 240 -10.40 -7.28 1.05
C VAL A 240 -8.96 -6.98 0.65
N CYS A 241 -8.07 -7.94 0.86
CA CYS A 241 -6.65 -7.81 0.55
C CYS A 241 -6.38 -7.64 -0.93
N ALA A 242 -7.06 -8.42 -1.78
CA ALA A 242 -6.99 -8.28 -3.23
C ALA A 242 -7.50 -6.92 -3.71
N CYS A 243 -8.57 -6.39 -3.10
CA CYS A 243 -9.09 -5.06 -3.42
C CYS A 243 -8.12 -3.93 -3.02
N ILE A 244 -7.44 -4.07 -1.87
CA ILE A 244 -6.38 -3.15 -1.47
C ILE A 244 -5.21 -3.21 -2.47
N ASP A 245 -4.79 -4.41 -2.89
CA ASP A 245 -3.76 -4.57 -3.92
C ASP A 245 -4.14 -3.93 -5.25
N GLU A 246 -5.38 -4.12 -5.71
CA GLU A 246 -5.87 -3.50 -6.94
C GLU A 246 -5.88 -1.97 -6.86
N ALA A 247 -6.37 -1.40 -5.76
CA ALA A 247 -6.38 0.05 -5.56
C ALA A 247 -4.95 0.62 -5.49
N ARG A 248 -4.06 -0.10 -4.82
CA ARG A 248 -2.63 0.23 -4.71
C ARG A 248 -1.94 0.18 -6.08
N ASP A 249 -2.14 -0.88 -6.84
CA ASP A 249 -1.55 -1.03 -8.17
C ASP A 249 -2.11 -0.01 -9.16
N ASP A 250 -3.40 0.32 -9.09
CA ASP A 250 -4.02 1.40 -9.87
C ASP A 250 -3.38 2.76 -9.53
N LEU A 251 -3.22 3.08 -8.24
CA LEU A 251 -2.55 4.31 -7.81
C LEU A 251 -1.10 4.38 -8.31
N LYS A 252 -0.34 3.27 -8.23
CA LYS A 252 1.02 3.19 -8.75
C LYS A 252 1.07 3.44 -10.25
N GLN A 253 0.16 2.85 -11.02
CA GLN A 253 0.08 3.04 -12.47
C GLN A 253 -0.26 4.49 -12.84
N ARG A 254 -1.21 5.09 -12.13
CA ARG A 254 -1.58 6.51 -12.28
C ARG A 254 -0.39 7.43 -12.01
N ILE A 255 0.35 7.17 -10.93
CA ILE A 255 1.54 7.96 -10.58
C ILE A 255 2.66 7.77 -11.61
N ALA A 256 2.87 6.55 -12.12
CA ALA A 256 3.81 6.33 -13.21
C ALA A 256 3.43 7.13 -14.48
N GLY A 257 2.13 7.24 -14.77
CA GLY A 257 1.58 8.02 -15.88
C GLY A 257 1.64 9.55 -15.71
N ILE A 258 1.95 10.07 -14.51
CA ILE A 258 2.10 11.52 -14.27
C ILE A 258 3.20 12.13 -15.16
N ALA A 259 4.32 11.43 -15.35
CA ALA A 259 5.42 11.92 -16.16
C ALA A 259 5.01 12.11 -17.64
N ASP A 260 4.15 11.22 -18.15
CA ASP A 260 3.62 11.29 -19.51
C ASP A 260 2.53 12.36 -19.63
N ALA A 261 1.64 12.48 -18.64
CA ALA A 261 0.64 13.55 -18.60
C ALA A 261 1.27 14.95 -18.51
N ILE A 262 2.42 15.07 -17.82
CA ILE A 262 3.19 16.32 -17.80
C ILE A 262 3.83 16.57 -19.17
N LYS A 263 4.38 15.54 -19.82
CA LYS A 263 4.90 15.65 -21.18
C LYS A 263 3.84 16.18 -22.13
N GLU A 264 2.63 15.62 -22.10
CA GLU A 264 1.51 16.06 -22.94
C GLU A 264 1.09 17.50 -22.64
N ALA A 265 1.11 17.93 -21.37
CA ALA A 265 0.79 19.31 -20.99
C ALA A 265 1.83 20.33 -21.51
N VAL A 266 3.10 19.90 -21.61
CA VAL A 266 4.20 20.73 -22.09
C VAL A 266 4.27 20.71 -23.63
N ASP A 267 4.20 19.51 -24.24
CA ASP A 267 4.36 19.26 -25.68
C ASP A 267 3.07 19.53 -26.50
N GLY A 268 1.89 19.33 -25.90
CA GLY A 268 0.57 19.55 -26.54
C GLY A 268 0.28 21.00 -26.95
N SER A 269 1.20 21.92 -26.66
CA SER A 269 1.17 23.30 -27.13
C SER A 269 1.67 23.48 -28.57
N GLY A 270 2.14 22.42 -29.24
CA GLY A 270 2.65 22.48 -30.61
C GLY A 270 1.60 22.42 -31.74
N SER A 271 0.33 22.08 -31.48
CA SER A 271 -0.67 21.92 -32.54
C SER A 271 -2.11 22.04 -32.02
N ARG A 272 -2.71 23.23 -32.16
CA ARG A 272 -4.16 23.53 -32.00
C ARG A 272 -4.74 23.69 -30.58
N ALA A 273 -4.07 24.42 -29.69
CA ALA A 273 -4.74 25.02 -28.52
C ALA A 273 -4.52 26.54 -28.50
N ALA A 274 -5.59 27.29 -28.20
CA ALA A 274 -5.60 28.75 -28.12
C ALA A 274 -4.49 29.29 -27.19
N PRO A 275 -3.95 30.50 -27.44
CA PRO A 275 -2.78 31.00 -26.72
C PRO A 275 -3.12 31.19 -25.25
N SER A 276 -2.58 30.34 -24.38
CA SER A 276 -2.69 30.50 -22.94
C SER A 276 -1.74 31.60 -22.48
N ILE A 277 -2.31 32.77 -22.19
CA ILE A 277 -1.59 33.97 -21.75
C ILE A 277 -1.12 33.74 -20.30
N GLY A 278 0.20 33.59 -20.11
CA GLY A 278 0.86 33.61 -18.81
C GLY A 278 1.32 32.25 -18.28
N SER A 279 2.50 32.22 -17.65
CA SER A 279 3.11 31.06 -16.99
C SER A 279 2.24 30.44 -15.88
N GLY A 280 1.35 31.23 -15.26
CA GLY A 280 0.35 30.74 -14.30
C GLY A 280 -0.59 29.70 -14.91
N SER A 281 -1.11 29.96 -16.12
CA SER A 281 -2.07 29.05 -16.76
C SER A 281 -1.49 27.67 -17.13
N LYS A 282 -0.19 27.61 -17.45
CA LYS A 282 0.49 26.34 -17.77
C LYS A 282 0.78 25.51 -16.52
N VAL A 283 1.15 26.18 -15.42
CA VAL A 283 1.33 25.52 -14.12
C VAL A 283 0.00 24.94 -13.66
N ASP A 284 -1.08 25.70 -13.75
CA ASP A 284 -2.42 25.25 -13.35
C ASP A 284 -2.90 24.06 -14.19
N GLN A 285 -2.65 24.07 -15.51
CA GLN A 285 -2.94 22.93 -16.39
C GLN A 285 -2.13 21.68 -16.00
N CYS A 286 -0.84 21.82 -15.75
CA CYS A 286 0.01 20.73 -15.29
C CYS A 286 -0.50 20.16 -13.95
N VAL A 287 -0.77 21.01 -12.97
CA VAL A 287 -1.31 20.60 -11.66
C VAL A 287 -2.67 19.90 -11.83
N SER A 288 -3.56 20.46 -12.65
CA SER A 288 -4.89 19.89 -12.93
C SER A 288 -4.82 18.53 -13.60
N ASN A 289 -3.90 18.33 -14.55
CA ASN A 289 -3.72 17.05 -15.22
C ASN A 289 -3.21 15.98 -14.25
N ILE A 290 -2.27 16.33 -13.37
CA ILE A 290 -1.76 15.42 -12.34
C ILE A 290 -2.85 15.06 -11.33
N LYS A 291 -3.59 16.06 -10.83
CA LYS A 291 -4.71 15.83 -9.91
C LYS A 291 -5.75 14.88 -10.48
N ARG A 292 -6.10 15.03 -11.77
CA ARG A 292 -7.05 14.13 -12.44
C ARG A 292 -6.60 12.67 -12.42
N GLN A 293 -5.30 12.40 -12.44
CA GLN A 293 -4.79 11.04 -12.30
C GLN A 293 -5.02 10.46 -10.90
N LEU A 294 -5.09 11.32 -9.87
CA LEU A 294 -5.29 10.93 -8.47
C LEU A 294 -6.78 10.79 -8.06
N ILE A 295 -7.71 10.96 -9.00
CA ILE A 295 -9.15 10.78 -8.77
C ILE A 295 -9.57 9.38 -9.20
N THR A 296 -10.22 8.65 -8.30
CA THR A 296 -10.90 7.38 -8.56
C THR A 296 -12.41 7.61 -8.64
N SER A 297 -13.19 6.54 -8.85
CA SER A 297 -14.66 6.63 -8.77
C SER A 297 -15.20 6.98 -7.38
N THR A 298 -14.35 6.88 -6.36
CA THR A 298 -14.74 6.85 -4.94
C THR A 298 -13.98 7.84 -4.08
N ASN A 299 -12.78 8.26 -4.48
CA ASN A 299 -11.95 9.21 -3.75
C ASN A 299 -11.25 10.20 -4.69
N ASP A 300 -11.01 11.40 -4.18
CA ASP A 300 -9.98 12.31 -4.68
C ASP A 300 -8.78 12.23 -3.73
N TRP A 301 -7.77 11.44 -4.10
CA TRP A 301 -6.63 11.18 -3.23
C TRP A 301 -5.80 12.43 -2.91
N ALA A 302 -5.72 13.39 -3.84
CA ALA A 302 -5.02 14.65 -3.59
C ALA A 302 -5.74 15.44 -2.48
N SER A 303 -7.06 15.58 -2.62
CA SER A 303 -7.89 16.27 -1.62
C SER A 303 -7.93 15.51 -0.29
N THR A 304 -8.01 14.18 -0.30
CA THR A 304 -8.01 13.36 0.92
C THR A 304 -6.71 13.51 1.70
N ILE A 305 -5.55 13.45 1.04
CA ILE A 305 -4.25 13.63 1.70
C ILE A 305 -4.13 15.06 2.21
N ASP A 306 -4.50 16.07 1.41
CA ASP A 306 -4.40 17.47 1.83
C ASP A 306 -5.32 17.76 3.00
N ASN A 307 -6.55 17.24 3.01
CA ASN A 307 -7.47 17.39 4.13
C ASN A 307 -6.96 16.67 5.39
N ALA A 308 -6.40 15.46 5.26
CA ALA A 308 -5.81 14.74 6.38
C ALA A 308 -4.65 15.54 6.99
N LEU A 309 -3.68 15.99 6.18
CA LEU A 309 -2.58 16.83 6.63
C LEU A 309 -3.07 18.15 7.22
N ASN A 310 -4.12 18.75 6.63
CA ASN A 310 -4.62 20.04 7.07
C ASN A 310 -5.37 19.99 8.40
N ASN A 311 -6.15 18.94 8.63
CA ASN A 311 -6.98 18.77 9.81
C ASN A 311 -6.20 18.15 10.99
N CYS A 312 -5.21 17.31 10.70
CA CYS A 312 -4.46 16.60 11.73
C CYS A 312 -3.24 17.37 12.25
N ILE A 313 -2.55 18.15 11.40
CA ILE A 313 -1.34 18.88 11.81
C ILE A 313 -1.72 20.22 12.44
N LYS A 314 -1.57 20.35 13.76
CA LYS A 314 -1.99 21.53 14.53
C LYS A 314 -1.00 22.69 14.39
N ASN A 315 0.29 22.40 14.32
CA ASN A 315 1.37 23.39 14.26
C ASN A 315 2.11 23.35 12.92
N LYS A 316 1.48 23.85 11.86
CA LYS A 316 2.15 23.99 10.56
C LYS A 316 3.22 25.07 10.63
N PRO A 317 4.51 24.77 10.35
CA PRO A 317 5.51 25.81 10.20
C PRO A 317 5.09 26.74 9.06
N ASN A 318 5.10 28.06 9.27
CA ASN A 318 4.64 29.09 8.30
C ASN A 318 5.32 29.03 6.90
N SER A 319 6.33 28.19 6.72
CA SER A 319 7.07 27.99 5.46
C SER A 319 6.89 26.60 4.84
N GLN A 320 6.08 25.73 5.42
CA GLN A 320 5.88 24.36 4.94
C GLN A 320 4.45 24.14 4.46
N ASN A 321 4.25 24.37 3.15
CA ASN A 321 3.11 23.78 2.48
C ASN A 321 3.40 22.29 2.26
N LEU A 322 2.87 21.44 3.14
CA LEU A 322 3.06 19.98 3.11
C LEU A 322 2.06 19.28 2.18
N GLY A 323 1.06 19.99 1.67
CA GLY A 323 0.03 19.43 0.80
C GLY A 323 0.55 19.05 -0.59
N ILE A 324 -0.04 18.00 -1.16
CA ILE A 324 0.09 17.56 -2.54
C ILE A 324 -0.02 18.77 -3.47
N ASP A 325 -0.98 19.67 -3.26
CA ASP A 325 -1.15 20.86 -4.11
C ASP A 325 0.11 21.72 -4.22
N SER A 326 0.78 21.97 -3.11
CA SER A 326 1.99 22.78 -3.14
C SER A 326 3.16 22.03 -3.76
N LEU A 327 3.23 20.72 -3.53
CA LEU A 327 4.24 19.86 -4.14
C LEU A 327 4.07 19.84 -5.68
N LEU A 328 2.84 19.68 -6.16
CA LEU A 328 2.50 19.75 -7.58
C LEU A 328 2.84 21.12 -8.18
N ASN A 329 2.51 22.21 -7.48
CA ASN A 329 2.80 23.57 -7.94
C ASN A 329 4.30 23.83 -8.11
N VAL A 330 5.11 23.45 -7.11
CA VAL A 330 6.57 23.59 -7.17
C VAL A 330 7.14 22.70 -8.28
N GLY A 331 6.64 21.48 -8.41
CA GLY A 331 7.07 20.54 -9.44
C GLY A 331 6.78 21.05 -10.85
N CYS A 332 5.53 21.39 -11.14
CA CYS A 332 5.09 21.89 -12.44
C CYS A 332 5.83 23.17 -12.85
N ARG A 333 6.07 24.11 -11.92
CA ARG A 333 6.88 25.32 -12.19
C ARG A 333 8.30 24.97 -12.65
N LYS A 334 8.93 24.00 -11.99
CA LYS A 334 10.30 23.59 -12.33
C LYS A 334 10.37 22.87 -13.68
N ILE A 335 9.37 22.05 -14.02
CA ILE A 335 9.32 21.39 -15.34
C ILE A 335 9.13 22.40 -16.45
N ILE A 336 8.17 23.30 -16.32
CA ILE A 336 7.87 24.30 -17.36
C ILE A 336 9.06 25.23 -17.59
N ALA A 337 9.86 25.48 -16.56
CA ALA A 337 11.07 26.29 -16.65
C ALA A 337 12.27 25.52 -17.23
N ASP A 338 12.24 24.19 -17.28
CA ASP A 338 13.34 23.37 -17.79
C ASP A 338 13.11 22.96 -19.25
N THR A 339 13.95 23.47 -20.14
CA THR A 339 13.94 23.15 -21.57
C THR A 339 14.80 21.94 -21.93
N THR A 340 15.52 21.36 -20.96
CA THR A 340 16.45 20.24 -21.20
C THR A 340 15.81 18.85 -21.01
N GLY A 341 14.63 18.78 -20.40
CA GLY A 341 13.93 17.53 -20.07
C GLY A 341 14.44 16.81 -18.82
N ASN A 342 15.51 17.31 -18.19
CA ASN A 342 16.08 16.72 -16.97
C ASN A 342 15.12 16.85 -15.77
N ALA A 343 14.41 17.96 -15.65
CA ALA A 343 13.42 18.18 -14.61
C ALA A 343 12.29 17.15 -14.71
N GLN A 344 11.86 16.76 -15.91
CA GLN A 344 10.83 15.73 -16.08
C GLN A 344 11.29 14.38 -15.49
N ILE A 345 12.51 13.95 -15.81
CA ILE A 345 13.10 12.71 -15.27
C ILE A 345 13.22 12.79 -13.74
N GLN A 346 13.68 13.92 -13.23
CA GLN A 346 13.81 14.16 -11.79
C GLN A 346 12.45 14.19 -11.09
N ILE A 347 11.42 14.79 -11.67
CA ILE A 347 10.10 14.81 -11.08
C ILE A 347 9.48 13.41 -11.07
N LYS A 348 9.65 12.63 -12.15
CA LYS A 348 9.23 11.22 -12.16
C LYS A 348 9.83 10.45 -10.98
N ALA A 349 11.14 10.53 -10.79
CA ALA A 349 11.82 9.88 -9.67
C ALA A 349 11.34 10.41 -8.29
N GLY A 350 10.98 11.70 -8.19
CA GLY A 350 10.40 12.28 -6.99
C GLY A 350 9.01 11.71 -6.66
N PHE A 351 8.15 11.59 -7.66
CA PHE A 351 6.83 10.96 -7.50
C PHE A 351 6.93 9.47 -7.20
N GLU A 352 7.85 8.75 -7.84
CA GLU A 352 8.12 7.34 -7.55
C GLU A 352 8.56 7.15 -6.09
N PHE A 353 9.36 8.06 -5.53
CA PHE A 353 9.70 8.03 -4.10
C PHE A 353 8.47 8.23 -3.21
N VAL A 354 7.67 9.26 -3.48
CA VAL A 354 6.45 9.53 -2.69
C VAL A 354 5.49 8.35 -2.78
N ASN A 355 5.35 7.76 -3.97
CA ASN A 355 4.60 6.55 -4.19
C ASN A 355 5.13 5.40 -3.34
N ASN A 356 6.44 5.10 -3.36
CA ASN A 356 7.03 4.06 -2.52
C ASN A 356 6.86 4.32 -1.01
N LEU A 357 6.85 5.60 -0.60
CA LEU A 357 6.56 5.99 0.79
C LEU A 357 5.10 5.69 1.14
N VAL A 358 4.14 6.15 0.35
CA VAL A 358 2.70 5.84 0.56
C VAL A 358 2.48 4.33 0.52
N ASP A 359 3.13 3.64 -0.41
CA ASP A 359 3.08 2.20 -0.58
C ASP A 359 3.55 1.45 0.67
N SER A 360 4.65 1.93 1.28
CA SER A 360 5.15 1.39 2.54
C SER A 360 4.15 1.58 3.69
N MET A 361 3.46 2.72 3.74
CA MET A 361 2.44 2.98 4.76
C MET A 361 1.24 2.04 4.57
N VAL A 362 0.80 1.85 3.32
CA VAL A 362 -0.30 0.93 3.00
C VAL A 362 0.08 -0.51 3.34
N GLU A 363 1.29 -0.96 3.01
CA GLU A 363 1.75 -2.31 3.36
C GLU A 363 1.70 -2.56 4.87
N ARG A 364 2.09 -1.56 5.67
CA ARG A 364 2.01 -1.62 7.13
C ARG A 364 0.57 -1.64 7.64
N SER A 365 -0.32 -0.82 7.07
CA SER A 365 -1.76 -0.88 7.36
C SER A 365 -2.40 -2.21 6.95
N ARG A 366 -1.73 -2.97 6.08
CA ARG A 366 -2.19 -4.26 5.55
C ARG A 366 -1.55 -5.47 6.25
N ARG A 367 -0.95 -5.31 7.43
CA ARG A 367 -0.46 -6.44 8.26
C ARG A 367 -1.52 -7.53 8.46
N PHE A 368 -2.80 -7.18 8.40
CA PHE A 368 -3.93 -8.10 8.56
C PHE A 368 -4.17 -9.04 7.37
N CYS A 369 -3.56 -8.81 6.22
CA CYS A 369 -3.89 -9.59 5.04
C CYS A 369 -3.22 -10.97 4.98
N GLY A 370 -2.03 -11.10 5.57
CA GLY A 370 -1.17 -12.24 5.28
C GLY A 370 -0.76 -12.27 3.81
N GLY A 371 0.32 -13.00 3.50
CA GLY A 371 0.68 -13.31 2.12
C GLY A 371 0.63 -14.82 1.88
N THR A 372 0.92 -15.25 0.65
CA THR A 372 1.03 -16.67 0.29
C THR A 372 2.04 -17.44 1.16
N HIS A 373 2.98 -16.73 1.79
CA HIS A 373 3.93 -17.28 2.76
C HIS A 373 3.28 -17.72 4.08
N CYS A 374 2.09 -17.23 4.43
CA CYS A 374 1.36 -17.64 5.63
C CYS A 374 0.48 -18.89 5.44
N ASP A 375 0.14 -19.22 4.19
CA ASP A 375 -0.65 -20.42 3.85
C ASP A 375 0.20 -21.70 3.77
N SER A 376 1.53 -21.57 3.91
CA SER A 376 2.52 -22.63 3.68
C SER A 376 2.97 -23.39 4.94
N ASN A 377 2.28 -23.22 6.08
CA ASN A 377 2.65 -23.87 7.34
C ASN A 377 1.66 -24.97 7.76
#